data_AF-A0A522TBQ8-F1
#
_entry.id   AF-A0A522TBQ8-F1
#
_cell.length_a   1.000
_cell.length_b   1.000
_cell.length_c   1.000
_cell.angle_alpha   90.00
_cell.angle_beta   90.00
_cell.angle_gamma   90.00
#
_symmetry.space_group_name_H-M   'P 1'
#
loop_
_entity.id
_entity.type
_entity.pdbx_description
1 polymer ?
#
loop_
_entity_poly.entity_id
_entity_poly.type
_entity_poly.pdbx_seq_one_letter_code
_entity_poly.pdbx_strand_id
1 'polypeptide(L)'
;MNRQTKRMMERRQGGADPGAAATAARHQAAARTAGADKRTTFRGYLSEVRTELRKVIWPKRHQVINYSTVVFFTLVFLVALIFVLNFAFSKAVLFLYK
;
A
#
# COMPACT_ATOMS: atom_id res chain seq x y z
N MET A 1 49.09 9.65 26.47
CA MET A 1 49.30 11.08 26.18
C MET A 1 48.17 11.59 25.29
N ASN A 2 47.47 12.64 25.71
CA ASN A 2 46.04 12.83 25.48
C ASN A 2 45.65 13.40 24.11
N ARG A 3 44.73 12.71 23.43
CA ARG A 3 44.02 13.19 22.22
C ARG A 3 43.28 14.51 22.43
N GLN A 4 42.96 14.84 23.69
CA GLN A 4 42.34 16.11 24.07
C GLN A 4 43.29 17.30 23.92
N THR A 5 44.57 17.15 24.24
CA THR A 5 45.56 18.24 24.15
C THR A 5 45.80 18.63 22.69
N LYS A 6 45.80 17.65 21.76
CA LYS A 6 45.90 17.90 20.33
C LYS A 6 44.71 18.69 19.79
N ARG A 7 43.49 18.35 20.23
CA ARG A 7 42.25 19.06 19.84
C ARG A 7 42.18 20.48 20.41
N MET A 8 42.74 20.73 21.58
CA MET A 8 42.83 22.07 22.17
C MET A 8 43.83 22.95 21.43
N MET A 9 44.96 22.38 20.96
CA MET A 9 45.91 23.10 20.10
C MET A 9 45.30 23.38 18.72
N GLU A 10 44.57 22.43 18.15
CA GLU A 10 43.87 22.58 16.86
C GLU A 10 42.76 23.63 16.93
N ARG A 11 42.03 23.73 18.05
CA ARG A 11 41.08 24.82 18.33
C ARG A 11 41.75 26.17 18.65
N ARG A 12 43.02 26.18 19.07
CA ARG A 12 43.81 27.41 19.26
C ARG A 12 44.49 27.89 17.97
N GLN A 13 44.84 26.98 17.06
CA GLN A 13 45.53 27.27 15.79
C GLN A 13 44.55 27.47 14.62
N GLY A 14 43.42 26.75 14.62
CA GLY A 14 42.30 27.00 13.72
C GLY A 14 41.36 28.00 14.35
N GLY A 15 41.56 29.28 14.03
CA GLY A 15 40.59 30.34 14.32
C GLY A 15 39.20 29.84 13.94
N ALA A 16 38.25 30.02 14.86
CA ALA A 16 36.88 29.55 14.71
C ALA A 16 36.29 30.06 13.40
N ASP A 17 36.29 29.22 12.36
CA ASP A 17 35.68 29.53 11.08
C ASP A 17 34.17 29.73 11.32
N PRO A 18 33.66 30.97 11.25
CA PRO A 18 32.25 31.25 11.51
C PRO A 18 31.34 30.52 10.50
N GLY A 19 31.89 30.14 9.33
CA GLY A 19 31.21 29.36 8.30
C GLY A 19 30.88 27.93 8.72
N ALA A 20 31.75 27.23 9.45
CA ALA A 20 31.50 25.84 9.87
C ALA A 20 30.40 25.76 10.96
N ALA A 21 30.42 26.72 11.89
CA ALA A 21 29.39 26.85 12.92
C ALA A 21 28.04 27.26 12.32
N ALA A 22 28.02 28.19 11.36
CA ALA A 22 26.81 28.57 10.63
C ALA A 22 26.24 27.41 9.80
N THR A 23 27.11 26.60 9.19
CA THR A 23 26.69 25.43 8.42
C THR A 23 26.09 24.37 9.34
N ALA A 24 26.74 24.04 10.47
CA ALA A 24 26.20 23.10 11.45
C ALA A 24 24.89 23.59 12.09
N ALA A 25 24.77 24.89 12.39
CA ALA A 25 23.55 25.49 12.90
C ALA A 25 22.41 25.45 11.87
N ARG A 26 22.72 25.64 10.58
CA ARG A 26 21.74 25.55 9.48
C ARG A 26 21.25 24.11 9.27
N HIS A 27 22.15 23.12 9.39
CA HIS A 27 21.77 21.70 9.34
C HIS A 27 20.93 21.29 10.57
N GLN A 28 21.24 21.80 11.76
CA GLN A 28 20.42 21.58 12.95
C GLN A 28 19.06 22.29 12.87
N ALA A 29 19.01 23.50 12.33
CA ALA A 29 17.75 24.22 12.12
C ALA A 29 16.87 23.50 11.11
N ALA A 30 17.45 23.05 9.98
CA ALA A 30 16.74 22.26 8.97
C ALA A 30 16.21 20.93 9.52
N ALA A 31 16.99 20.25 10.36
CA ALA A 31 16.57 19.01 11.02
C ALA A 31 15.44 19.23 12.05
N ARG A 32 15.43 20.38 12.75
CA ARG A 32 14.36 20.74 13.70
C ARG A 32 13.04 21.07 13.00
N THR A 33 13.09 21.73 11.84
CA THR A 33 11.89 21.96 11.01
C THR A 33 11.36 20.68 10.36
N ALA A 34 12.24 19.74 9.98
CA ALA A 34 11.83 18.44 9.44
C ALA A 34 11.12 17.53 10.48
N GLY A 35 11.34 17.76 11.78
CA GLY A 35 10.69 17.02 12.86
C GLY A 35 9.35 17.59 13.33
N ALA A 36 9.04 18.85 13.00
CA ALA A 36 7.86 19.56 13.52
C ALA A 36 6.56 19.29 12.75
N ASP A 37 6.65 18.72 11.54
CA ASP A 37 5.51 18.40 10.68
C ASP A 37 5.00 16.95 10.81
N LYS A 38 5.31 16.29 11.93
CA LYS A 38 4.67 15.01 12.31
C LYS A 38 3.31 15.23 12.97
N ARG A 39 2.45 16.05 12.36
CA ARG A 39 1.01 15.96 12.60
C ARG A 39 0.52 14.79 11.77
N THR A 40 -0.07 13.79 12.43
CA THR A 40 -0.74 12.63 11.80
C THR A 40 -1.93 13.11 10.97
N THR A 41 -1.61 13.71 9.83
CA THR A 41 -2.57 14.21 8.87
C THR A 41 -3.20 12.99 8.21
N PHE A 42 -4.49 13.02 7.91
CA PHE A 42 -5.20 11.97 7.16
C PHE A 42 -4.44 11.50 5.88
N ARG A 43 -3.66 12.41 5.29
CA ARG A 43 -2.72 12.14 4.19
C ARG A 43 -1.62 11.12 4.53
N GLY A 44 -1.12 11.11 5.76
CA GLY A 44 -0.17 10.12 6.28
C GLY A 44 -0.78 8.73 6.45
N TYR A 45 -2.01 8.65 6.96
CA TYR A 45 -2.75 7.39 7.11
C TYR A 45 -2.99 6.66 5.77
N LEU A 46 -3.37 7.40 4.71
CA LEU A 46 -3.50 6.84 3.35
C LEU A 46 -2.18 6.27 2.83
N SER A 47 -1.04 6.88 3.19
CA SER A 47 0.27 6.41 2.78
C SER A 47 0.69 5.13 3.52
N GLU A 48 0.29 4.99 4.79
CA GLU A 48 0.42 3.76 5.58
C GLU A 48 -0.46 2.64 5.01
N VAL A 49 -1.75 2.93 4.74
CA VAL A 49 -2.69 1.99 4.12
C VAL A 49 -2.18 1.48 2.77
N ARG A 50 -1.62 2.35 1.92
CA ARG A 50 -1.01 1.94 0.63
C ARG A 50 0.24 1.07 0.83
N THR A 51 0.95 1.24 1.94
CA THR A 51 2.14 0.46 2.26
C THR A 51 1.76 -0.92 2.78
N GLU A 52 0.69 -1.02 3.56
CA GLU A 52 0.09 -2.28 4.00
C GLU A 52 -0.61 -3.03 2.85
N LEU A 53 -1.35 -2.32 1.97
CA LEU A 53 -1.99 -2.90 0.78
C LEU A 53 -1.00 -3.52 -0.20
N ARG A 54 0.26 -3.08 -0.20
CA ARG A 54 1.33 -3.70 -1.00
C ARG A 54 1.82 -5.02 -0.42
N LYS A 55 1.57 -5.30 0.86
CA LYS A 55 1.84 -6.61 1.47
C LYS A 55 0.77 -7.64 1.12
N VAL A 56 -0.40 -7.19 0.69
CA VAL A 56 -1.44 -8.08 0.19
C VAL A 56 -0.95 -8.69 -1.12
N ILE A 57 -0.94 -10.01 -1.17
CA ILE A 57 -0.61 -10.76 -2.36
C ILE A 57 -1.75 -10.51 -3.36
N TRP A 58 -1.57 -9.52 -4.24
CA TRP A 58 -2.57 -9.24 -5.25
C TRP A 58 -2.59 -10.40 -6.25
N PRO A 59 -3.77 -10.98 -6.48
CA PRO A 59 -3.91 -12.16 -7.30
C PRO A 59 -3.42 -11.86 -8.71
N LYS A 60 -2.65 -12.78 -9.27
CA LYS A 60 -2.20 -12.65 -10.65
C LYS A 60 -3.39 -12.85 -11.60
N ARG A 61 -3.43 -12.10 -12.70
CA ARG A 61 -4.59 -12.04 -13.63
C ARG A 61 -5.05 -13.43 -14.11
N HIS A 62 -4.12 -14.33 -14.40
CA HIS A 62 -4.40 -15.70 -14.83
C HIS A 62 -5.15 -16.54 -13.78
N GLN A 63 -4.87 -16.35 -12.47
CA GLN A 63 -5.58 -17.05 -11.41
C GLN A 63 -7.03 -16.57 -11.34
N VAL A 64 -7.23 -15.25 -11.38
CA VAL A 64 -8.57 -14.64 -11.37
C VAL A 64 -9.40 -15.15 -12.55
N ILE A 65 -8.82 -15.15 -13.75
CA ILE A 65 -9.50 -15.64 -14.96
C ILE A 65 -9.91 -17.10 -14.75
N ASN A 66 -8.98 -17.99 -14.39
CA ASN A 66 -9.29 -19.41 -14.22
C ASN A 66 -10.41 -19.67 -13.19
N TYR A 67 -10.35 -19.01 -12.03
CA TYR A 67 -11.37 -19.18 -11.00
C TYR A 67 -12.72 -18.60 -11.44
N SER A 68 -12.73 -17.44 -12.09
CA SER A 68 -13.95 -16.84 -12.61
C SER A 68 -14.58 -17.66 -13.74
N THR A 69 -13.76 -18.30 -14.58
CA THR A 69 -14.22 -19.15 -15.69
C THR A 69 -15.00 -20.36 -15.17
N VAL A 70 -14.48 -21.06 -14.16
CA VAL A 70 -15.17 -22.21 -13.56
C VAL A 70 -16.52 -21.80 -12.98
N VAL A 71 -16.55 -20.68 -12.25
CA VAL A 71 -17.79 -20.12 -11.69
C VAL A 71 -18.76 -19.75 -12.80
N PHE A 72 -18.29 -19.03 -13.82
CA PHE A 72 -19.10 -18.62 -14.98
C PHE A 72 -19.76 -19.82 -15.68
N PHE A 73 -19.01 -20.87 -15.98
CA PHE A 73 -19.58 -22.07 -16.60
C PHE A 73 -20.60 -22.77 -15.70
N THR A 74 -20.34 -22.83 -14.40
CA THR A 74 -21.28 -23.40 -13.43
C THR A 74 -22.60 -22.62 -13.39
N LEU A 75 -22.53 -21.27 -13.41
CA LEU A 75 -23.72 -20.43 -13.47
C LEU A 75 -24.52 -20.67 -14.75
N VAL A 76 -23.84 -20.65 -15.91
CA VAL A 76 -24.49 -20.88 -17.21
C VAL A 76 -25.16 -22.25 -17.24
N PHE A 77 -24.48 -23.29 -16.75
CA PHE A 77 -25.04 -24.63 -16.66
C PHE A 77 -26.29 -24.69 -15.78
N LEU A 78 -26.25 -24.07 -14.59
CA LEU A 78 -27.38 -24.06 -13.67
C LEU A 78 -28.59 -23.30 -14.25
N VAL A 79 -28.34 -22.16 -14.88
CA VAL A 79 -29.39 -21.38 -15.57
C VAL A 79 -30.00 -22.18 -16.71
N ALA A 80 -29.18 -22.86 -17.52
CA ALA A 80 -29.67 -23.70 -18.60
C ALA A 80 -30.52 -24.88 -18.09
N LEU A 81 -30.08 -25.53 -17.01
CA LEU A 81 -30.85 -26.61 -16.38
C LEU A 81 -32.20 -26.11 -15.87
N ILE A 82 -32.22 -24.99 -15.15
CA ILE A 82 -33.44 -24.36 -14.67
C ILE A 82 -34.34 -23.99 -15.85
N PHE A 83 -33.80 -23.43 -16.93
CA PHE A 83 -34.56 -23.07 -18.12
C PHE A 83 -35.22 -24.29 -18.76
N VAL A 84 -34.47 -25.37 -18.98
CA VAL A 84 -34.99 -26.64 -19.53
C VAL A 84 -36.08 -27.20 -18.64
N LEU A 85 -35.86 -27.20 -17.33
CA LEU A 85 -36.82 -27.73 -16.37
C LEU A 85 -38.12 -26.89 -16.36
N ASN A 86 -38.02 -25.55 -16.38
CA ASN A 86 -39.16 -24.66 -16.50
C ASN A 86 -39.93 -24.87 -17.82
N PHE A 87 -39.21 -25.05 -18.93
CA PHE A 87 -39.84 -25.34 -20.22
C PHE A 87 -40.58 -26.68 -20.21
N ALA A 88 -39.95 -27.72 -19.65
CA ALA A 88 -40.55 -29.03 -19.49
C ALA A 88 -41.80 -28.99 -18.60
N PHE A 89 -41.74 -28.31 -17.45
CA PHE A 89 -42.91 -28.11 -16.59
C PHE A 89 -44.02 -27.33 -17.28
N SER A 90 -43.69 -26.27 -18.02
CA SER A 90 -44.69 -25.49 -18.77
C SER A 90 -45.43 -26.38 -19.79
N LYS A 91 -44.70 -27.23 -20.50
CA LYS A 91 -45.28 -28.21 -21.43
C LYS A 91 -46.09 -29.30 -20.72
N ALA A 92 -45.60 -29.80 -19.59
CA ALA A 92 -46.26 -30.84 -18.81
C ALA A 92 -47.60 -30.36 -18.21
N VAL A 93 -47.64 -29.13 -17.67
CA VAL A 93 -48.87 -28.54 -17.12
C VAL A 93 -49.90 -28.28 -18.21
N LEU A 94 -49.48 -27.78 -19.38
CA LEU A 94 -50.39 -27.61 -20.53
C LEU A 94 -50.94 -28.93 -21.05
N PHE A 95 -50.17 -30.01 -20.97
CA PHE A 95 -50.63 -31.35 -21.32
C PHE A 95 -51.60 -31.91 -20.27
N LEU A 96 -51.35 -31.64 -18.98
CA LEU A 96 -52.19 -32.14 -17.87
C LEU A 96 -53.56 -31.43 -17.78
N TYR A 97 -53.62 -30.15 -18.14
CA TYR A 97 -54.87 -29.35 -18.13
C TYR A 97 -55.68 -29.44 -19.44
N LYS A 98 -55.27 -30.30 -20.38
CA LYS A 98 -55.97 -30.59 -21.63
C LYS A 98 -56.64 -31.95 -21.56
#